data_AF-N6X2A3-F1
#
_entry.id   AF-N6X2A3-F1
#
_cell.length_a   1.000
_cell.length_b   1.000
_cell.length_c   1.000
_cell.angle_alpha   90.00
_cell.angle_beta   90.00
_cell.angle_gamma   90.00
#
_symmetry.space_group_name_H-M   'P 1'
#
loop_
_entity.id
_entity.type
_entity.pdbx_description
1 polymer ?
#
loop_
_entity_poly.entity_id
_entity_poly.type
_entity_poly.pdbx_seq_one_letter_code
_entity_poly.pdbx_strand_id
1 'polypeptide(L)'
;MPFEDEAFERLLRLYPKPWREANGEVFLATVTDDARAKGLSRPDAALWASAIVHAWGMRLNSKMAIILSGISIPLAVLYQAVYSRALLDNLGAFPSNPEDFPYEPLLRVVELLVGNLLLPILVMTAAVCFIAGRSLLTPPRALASTTVAALASFVHMMTRMMWILAARKGEGLPDHTMEKVGNGLWWAGMLTLAIAVALIVDQLLEARVSSIFLRWVFAVLIGVSFAVMGAALVEIPLAWIVFAVPLFLASVMMELRKRRRVAADETDRPSIRMRPVKLALSTRIAVTLLAALGLVLAFMDSTFGFFPGLIHLIAGGAGAEEHSGEVASLVISACAWIGVFPMLAAWGVGESAQREDSRLHIWGPIILLMASWVMVTIMMVPPMNSSPLVRHLYDALELVTGDPKGFGAIIVCFAPASTVAVIWMVDRFLPKALPIRLLSAVLVAFAWFFISFFIIMGTPFFFNPLLSLLVIIRVWTVRRCIPVDTHSASHSLPRAL
;
A
#
# COMPACT_ATOMS: atom_id res chain seq x y z
N MET A 1 -23.10 42.11 -22.07
CA MET A 1 -24.03 41.15 -21.43
C MET A 1 -24.00 41.38 -19.93
N PRO A 2 -25.14 41.29 -19.21
CA PRO A 2 -25.13 41.40 -17.75
C PRO A 2 -24.31 40.26 -17.14
N PHE A 3 -23.55 40.57 -16.08
CA PHE A 3 -22.74 39.60 -15.34
C PHE A 3 -23.66 38.78 -14.42
N GLU A 4 -23.65 37.46 -14.54
CA GLU A 4 -24.57 36.57 -13.83
C GLU A 4 -23.96 36.07 -12.50
N ASP A 5 -23.99 36.90 -11.45
CA ASP A 5 -23.44 36.54 -10.12
C ASP A 5 -24.01 35.23 -9.58
N GLU A 6 -25.32 34.98 -9.79
CA GLU A 6 -25.99 33.74 -9.36
C GLU A 6 -25.39 32.48 -10.01
N ALA A 7 -24.89 32.58 -11.25
CA ALA A 7 -24.26 31.45 -11.92
C ALA A 7 -22.91 31.07 -11.29
N PHE A 8 -22.16 32.06 -10.80
CA PHE A 8 -20.91 31.83 -10.06
C PHE A 8 -21.17 31.30 -8.64
N GLU A 9 -22.23 31.77 -7.96
CA GLU A 9 -22.64 31.21 -6.67
C GLU A 9 -23.05 29.73 -6.74
N ARG A 10 -23.61 29.29 -7.87
CA ARG A 10 -23.93 27.86 -8.08
C ARG A 10 -22.68 26.99 -8.05
N LEU A 11 -21.52 27.49 -8.48
CA LEU A 11 -20.25 26.76 -8.37
C LEU A 11 -19.88 26.50 -6.90
N LEU A 12 -20.09 27.47 -6.00
CA LEU A 12 -19.82 27.28 -4.58
C LEU A 12 -20.62 26.11 -4.01
N ARG A 13 -21.89 25.96 -4.41
CA ARG A 13 -22.78 24.90 -3.86
C ARG A 13 -22.24 23.48 -4.07
N LEU A 14 -21.34 23.27 -5.03
CA LEU A 14 -20.67 21.98 -5.24
C LEU A 14 -19.74 21.63 -4.04
N TYR A 15 -19.11 22.64 -3.44
CA TYR A 15 -18.09 22.50 -2.42
C TYR A 15 -18.69 22.13 -1.04
N PRO A 16 -17.97 21.34 -0.21
CA PRO A 16 -18.41 21.02 1.15
C PRO A 16 -18.69 22.28 1.98
N LYS A 17 -19.74 22.25 2.82
CA LYS A 17 -20.14 23.39 3.67
C LYS A 17 -18.98 24.03 4.47
N PRO A 18 -18.12 23.26 5.17
CA PRO A 18 -17.00 23.85 5.92
C PRO A 18 -15.99 24.58 5.04
N TRP A 19 -15.80 24.11 3.80
CA TRP A 19 -14.89 24.78 2.86
C TRP A 19 -15.49 26.07 2.34
N ARG A 20 -16.80 26.06 2.02
CA ARG A 20 -17.54 27.25 1.58
C ARG A 20 -17.49 28.35 2.61
N GLU A 21 -17.70 28.03 3.88
CA GLU A 21 -17.68 29.01 4.97
C GLU A 21 -16.30 29.65 5.16
N ALA A 22 -15.22 28.88 4.94
CA ALA A 22 -13.85 29.38 5.12
C ALA A 22 -13.26 30.09 3.89
N ASN A 23 -13.69 29.75 2.67
CA ASN A 23 -13.03 30.19 1.43
C ASN A 23 -13.99 30.79 0.39
N GLY A 24 -15.30 30.78 0.63
CA GLY A 24 -16.32 31.08 -0.38
C GLY A 24 -16.22 32.49 -0.94
N GLU A 25 -16.04 33.49 -0.07
CA GLU A 25 -15.92 34.89 -0.46
C GLU A 25 -14.68 35.12 -1.33
N VAL A 26 -13.52 34.64 -0.89
CA VAL A 26 -12.25 34.75 -1.62
C VAL A 26 -12.31 34.03 -2.96
N PHE A 27 -12.91 32.83 -2.99
CA PHE A 27 -13.09 32.07 -4.22
C PHE A 27 -13.96 32.82 -5.23
N LEU A 28 -15.12 33.33 -4.81
CA LEU A 28 -16.01 34.09 -5.70
C LEU A 28 -15.33 35.35 -6.22
N ALA A 29 -14.68 36.13 -5.36
CA ALA A 29 -13.94 37.33 -5.79
C ALA A 29 -12.88 36.97 -6.86
N THR A 30 -12.07 35.94 -6.59
CA THR A 30 -11.01 35.51 -7.51
C THR A 30 -11.56 35.05 -8.87
N VAL A 31 -12.62 34.23 -8.86
CA VAL A 31 -13.19 33.64 -10.07
C VAL A 31 -13.96 34.68 -10.89
N THR A 32 -14.64 35.61 -10.23
CA THR A 32 -15.35 36.70 -10.90
C THR A 32 -14.40 37.73 -11.49
N ASP A 33 -13.30 38.05 -10.82
CA ASP A 33 -12.25 38.92 -11.37
C ASP A 33 -11.55 38.28 -12.58
N ASP A 34 -11.23 36.98 -12.52
CA ASP A 34 -10.68 36.24 -13.67
C ASP A 34 -11.68 36.17 -14.83
N ALA A 35 -12.97 35.96 -14.56
CA ALA A 35 -14.01 35.98 -15.57
C ALA A 35 -14.14 37.36 -16.23
N ARG A 36 -14.10 38.46 -15.45
CA ARG A 36 -14.10 39.83 -15.98
C ARG A 36 -12.88 40.11 -16.83
N ALA A 37 -11.69 39.67 -16.41
CA ALA A 37 -10.46 39.82 -17.19
C ALA A 37 -10.53 39.07 -18.54
N LYS A 38 -11.24 37.94 -18.59
CA LYS A 38 -11.47 37.15 -19.81
C LYS A 38 -12.69 37.61 -20.62
N GLY A 39 -13.40 38.65 -20.19
CA GLY A 39 -14.63 39.14 -20.85
C GLY A 39 -15.82 38.18 -20.75
N LEU A 40 -15.80 37.25 -19.79
CA LEU A 40 -16.85 36.25 -19.58
C LEU A 40 -17.91 36.78 -18.60
N SER A 41 -19.18 36.70 -18.99
CA SER A 41 -20.32 37.07 -18.14
C SER A 41 -20.89 35.91 -17.33
N ARG A 42 -20.45 34.68 -17.62
CA ARG A 42 -20.88 33.44 -16.98
C ARG A 42 -19.69 32.47 -16.86
N PRO A 43 -19.72 31.50 -15.94
CA PRO A 43 -18.70 30.46 -15.88
C PRO A 43 -18.63 29.68 -17.20
N ASP A 44 -17.43 29.46 -17.71
CA ASP A 44 -17.23 28.59 -18.86
C ASP A 44 -17.29 27.10 -18.48
N ALA A 45 -17.35 26.23 -19.49
CA ALA A 45 -17.43 24.78 -19.26
C ALA A 45 -16.18 24.23 -18.53
N ALA A 46 -15.01 24.83 -18.77
CA ALA A 46 -13.76 24.43 -18.14
C ALA A 46 -13.76 24.74 -16.63
N LEU A 47 -14.26 25.91 -16.23
CA LEU A 47 -14.43 26.29 -14.83
C LEU A 47 -15.45 25.40 -14.11
N TRP A 48 -16.55 25.06 -14.76
CA TRP A 48 -17.52 24.08 -14.23
C TRP A 48 -16.88 22.71 -14.01
N ALA A 49 -16.18 22.17 -15.03
CA ALA A 49 -15.52 20.88 -14.92
C ALA A 49 -14.47 20.88 -13.81
N SER A 50 -13.65 21.94 -13.73
CA SER A 50 -12.66 22.11 -12.66
C SER A 50 -13.30 22.18 -11.28
N ALA A 51 -14.38 22.95 -11.13
CA ALA A 51 -15.10 23.07 -9.87
C ALA A 51 -15.72 21.74 -9.42
N ILE A 52 -16.30 20.97 -10.34
CA ILE A 52 -16.83 19.63 -10.07
C ILE A 52 -15.70 18.71 -9.58
N VAL A 53 -14.59 18.63 -10.32
CA VAL A 53 -13.45 17.77 -9.96
C VAL A 53 -12.90 18.12 -8.57
N HIS A 54 -12.72 19.41 -8.27
CA HIS A 54 -12.25 19.85 -6.97
C HIS A 54 -13.25 19.55 -5.86
N ALA A 55 -14.53 19.86 -6.07
CA ALA A 55 -15.61 19.63 -5.12
C ALA A 55 -15.74 18.16 -4.73
N TRP A 56 -15.73 17.25 -5.71
CA TRP A 56 -15.77 15.80 -5.47
C TRP A 56 -14.48 15.32 -4.81
N GLY A 57 -13.32 15.79 -5.27
CA GLY A 57 -12.04 15.45 -4.67
C GLY A 57 -11.92 15.81 -3.19
N MET A 58 -12.48 16.94 -2.73
CA MET A 58 -12.42 17.31 -1.31
C MET A 58 -13.33 16.46 -0.42
N ARG A 59 -14.31 15.75 -0.99
CA ARG A 59 -15.14 14.80 -0.25
C ARG A 59 -14.36 13.53 0.09
N LEU A 60 -13.27 13.24 -0.64
CA LEU A 60 -12.35 12.13 -0.37
C LEU A 60 -11.43 12.46 0.81
N ASN A 61 -11.93 12.24 2.02
CA ASN A 61 -11.24 12.61 3.27
C ASN A 61 -11.17 11.45 4.27
N SER A 62 -10.60 11.71 5.45
CA SER A 62 -10.44 10.72 6.51
C SER A 62 -11.75 10.10 7.00
N LYS A 63 -12.85 10.86 7.01
CA LYS A 63 -14.16 10.32 7.39
C LYS A 63 -14.68 9.33 6.35
N MET A 64 -14.50 9.67 5.07
CA MET A 64 -14.85 8.75 3.98
C MET A 64 -14.01 7.48 4.03
N ALA A 65 -12.71 7.59 4.36
CA ALA A 65 -11.85 6.43 4.57
C ALA A 65 -12.39 5.49 5.67
N ILE A 66 -12.84 6.04 6.81
CA ILE A 66 -13.46 5.27 7.90
C ILE A 66 -14.73 4.55 7.43
N ILE A 67 -15.62 5.25 6.73
CA ILE A 67 -16.88 4.68 6.25
C ILE A 67 -16.61 3.54 5.27
N LEU A 68 -15.79 3.78 4.24
CA LEU A 68 -15.52 2.82 3.19
C LEU A 68 -14.79 1.57 3.72
N SER A 69 -13.74 1.76 4.52
CA SER A 69 -13.04 0.63 5.17
C SER A 69 -13.93 -0.10 6.18
N GLY A 70 -14.76 0.65 6.93
CA GLY A 70 -15.71 0.10 7.90
C GLY A 70 -16.81 -0.76 7.25
N ILE A 71 -17.29 -0.40 6.05
CA ILE A 71 -18.21 -1.22 5.26
C ILE A 71 -17.50 -2.42 4.62
N SER A 72 -16.25 -2.24 4.20
CA SER A 72 -15.45 -3.31 3.56
C SER A 72 -15.21 -4.49 4.50
N ILE A 73 -15.01 -4.24 5.80
CA ILE A 73 -14.73 -5.30 6.80
C ILE A 73 -15.88 -6.34 6.88
N PRO A 74 -17.13 -5.98 7.24
CA PRO A 74 -18.22 -6.95 7.33
C PRO A 74 -18.53 -7.57 5.96
N LEU A 75 -18.39 -6.81 4.87
CA LEU A 75 -18.60 -7.34 3.52
C LEU A 75 -17.58 -8.42 3.15
N ALA A 76 -16.31 -8.21 3.51
CA ALA A 76 -15.25 -9.18 3.27
C ALA A 76 -15.37 -10.41 4.17
N VAL A 77 -15.80 -10.23 5.44
CA VAL A 77 -16.10 -11.35 6.34
C VAL A 77 -17.29 -12.17 5.80
N LEU A 78 -18.35 -11.50 5.34
CA LEU A 78 -19.51 -12.17 4.75
C LEU A 78 -19.13 -12.94 3.49
N TYR A 79 -18.37 -12.30 2.59
CA TYR A 79 -17.85 -12.94 1.38
C TYR A 79 -16.99 -14.16 1.71
N GLN A 80 -16.09 -14.05 2.68
CA GLN A 80 -15.28 -15.18 3.15
C GLN A 80 -16.12 -16.29 3.76
N ALA A 81 -17.13 -15.97 4.58
CA ALA A 81 -17.98 -16.97 5.22
C ALA A 81 -18.74 -17.79 4.17
N VAL A 82 -19.20 -17.13 3.11
CA VAL A 82 -19.84 -17.76 1.96
C VAL A 82 -18.86 -18.70 1.22
N TYR A 83 -17.63 -18.25 0.97
CA TYR A 83 -16.60 -19.06 0.30
C TYR A 83 -16.06 -20.21 1.16
N SER A 84 -15.88 -19.98 2.46
CA SER A 84 -15.39 -20.98 3.42
C SER A 84 -16.43 -22.05 3.71
N ARG A 85 -17.73 -21.73 3.59
CA ARG A 85 -18.79 -22.74 3.63
C ARG A 85 -18.67 -23.70 2.46
N ALA A 86 -18.42 -23.19 1.24
CA ALA A 86 -18.11 -24.03 0.08
C ALA A 86 -16.79 -24.82 0.25
N LEU A 87 -15.80 -24.27 0.97
CA LEU A 87 -14.56 -24.98 1.33
C LEU A 87 -14.78 -26.10 2.36
N LEU A 88 -15.63 -25.87 3.36
CA LEU A 88 -16.05 -26.88 4.35
C LEU A 88 -16.90 -27.98 3.70
N ASP A 89 -17.69 -27.63 2.69
CA ASP A 89 -18.42 -28.58 1.85
C ASP A 89 -17.42 -29.46 1.03
N ASN A 90 -16.36 -28.88 0.46
CA ASN A 90 -15.28 -29.62 -0.22
C ASN A 90 -14.41 -30.50 0.71
N LEU A 91 -14.46 -30.28 2.03
CA LEU A 91 -13.80 -31.10 3.05
C LEU A 91 -14.69 -32.25 3.56
N GLY A 92 -15.86 -32.47 2.94
CA GLY A 92 -16.73 -33.62 3.21
C GLY A 92 -17.73 -33.44 4.36
N ALA A 93 -17.97 -32.21 4.82
CA ALA A 93 -18.95 -31.94 5.88
C ALA A 93 -20.42 -31.96 5.39
N PHE A 94 -20.65 -31.78 4.08
CA PHE A 94 -21.95 -31.85 3.35
C PHE A 94 -21.67 -32.22 1.86
N PRO A 95 -22.67 -32.57 1.00
CA PRO A 95 -22.51 -33.57 -0.07
C PRO A 95 -21.54 -33.20 -1.21
N SER A 96 -21.03 -34.25 -1.86
CA SER A 96 -19.75 -34.37 -2.57
C SER A 96 -19.68 -33.82 -4.01
N ASN A 97 -20.64 -33.01 -4.47
CA ASN A 97 -20.62 -32.44 -5.81
C ASN A 97 -20.94 -30.93 -5.79
N PRO A 98 -20.01 -30.05 -6.22
CA PRO A 98 -20.24 -28.61 -6.25
C PRO A 98 -21.38 -28.17 -7.18
N GLU A 99 -21.71 -28.98 -8.19
CA GLU A 99 -22.83 -28.74 -9.14
C GLU A 99 -24.21 -29.05 -8.54
N ASP A 100 -24.28 -29.82 -7.44
CA ASP A 100 -25.53 -30.13 -6.74
C ASP A 100 -25.93 -29.03 -5.73
N PHE A 101 -25.14 -27.94 -5.64
CA PHE A 101 -25.43 -26.84 -4.73
C PHE A 101 -26.49 -25.90 -5.35
N PRO A 102 -27.71 -25.82 -4.78
CA PRO A 102 -28.83 -25.08 -5.39
C PRO A 102 -28.57 -23.57 -5.55
N TYR A 103 -27.51 -23.04 -4.93
CA TYR A 103 -27.15 -21.62 -4.95
C TYR A 103 -25.82 -21.33 -5.67
N GLU A 104 -25.20 -22.30 -6.35
CA GLU A 104 -23.91 -22.09 -7.03
C GLU A 104 -23.89 -20.88 -7.99
N PRO A 105 -24.93 -20.62 -8.83
CA PRO A 105 -24.97 -19.42 -9.67
C PRO A 105 -24.98 -18.13 -8.85
N LEU A 106 -25.68 -18.12 -7.72
CA LEU A 106 -25.74 -16.98 -6.81
C LEU A 106 -24.36 -16.73 -6.15
N LEU A 107 -23.67 -17.80 -5.74
CA LEU A 107 -22.33 -17.71 -5.15
C LEU A 107 -21.32 -17.09 -6.14
N ARG A 108 -21.38 -17.47 -7.42
CA ARG A 108 -20.51 -16.90 -8.47
C ARG A 108 -20.84 -15.44 -8.77
N VAL A 109 -22.12 -15.05 -8.72
CA VAL A 109 -22.52 -13.63 -8.85
C VAL A 109 -21.98 -12.82 -7.66
N VAL A 110 -22.06 -13.37 -6.45
CA VAL A 110 -21.48 -12.75 -5.25
C VAL A 110 -19.96 -12.66 -5.36
N GLU A 111 -19.26 -13.69 -5.84
CA GLU A 111 -17.82 -13.65 -6.11
C GLU A 111 -17.44 -12.50 -7.05
N LEU A 112 -18.08 -12.42 -8.22
CA LEU A 112 -17.78 -11.40 -9.21
C LEU A 112 -18.09 -9.98 -8.71
N LEU A 113 -19.30 -9.76 -8.19
CA LEU A 113 -19.76 -8.41 -7.82
C LEU A 113 -19.20 -7.94 -6.48
N VAL A 114 -19.11 -8.83 -5.48
CA VAL A 114 -18.64 -8.47 -4.14
C VAL A 114 -17.12 -8.64 -4.04
N GLY A 115 -16.63 -9.84 -4.36
CA GLY A 115 -15.21 -10.20 -4.22
C GLY A 115 -14.29 -9.46 -5.19
N ASN A 116 -14.65 -9.43 -6.47
CA ASN A 116 -13.77 -8.92 -7.54
C ASN A 116 -14.06 -7.49 -7.98
N LEU A 117 -15.19 -6.89 -7.57
CA LEU A 117 -15.55 -5.52 -7.93
C LEU A 117 -15.72 -4.61 -6.70
N LEU A 118 -16.74 -4.86 -5.87
CA LEU A 118 -17.14 -3.93 -4.82
C LEU A 118 -16.08 -3.80 -3.71
N LEU A 119 -15.56 -4.93 -3.19
CA LEU A 119 -14.54 -4.92 -2.15
C LEU A 119 -13.25 -4.19 -2.57
N PRO A 120 -12.63 -4.51 -3.73
CA PRO A 120 -11.48 -3.77 -4.23
C PRO A 120 -11.75 -2.27 -4.36
N ILE A 121 -12.89 -1.87 -4.93
CA ILE A 121 -13.27 -0.45 -5.08
C ILE A 121 -13.33 0.23 -3.72
N LEU A 122 -14.01 -0.36 -2.74
CA LEU A 122 -14.16 0.22 -1.41
C LEU A 122 -12.82 0.37 -0.70
N VAL A 123 -11.98 -0.68 -0.71
CA VAL A 123 -10.68 -0.68 -0.02
C VAL A 123 -9.70 0.28 -0.68
N MET A 124 -9.61 0.27 -2.01
CA MET A 124 -8.71 1.17 -2.75
C MET A 124 -9.15 2.64 -2.61
N THR A 125 -10.46 2.90 -2.67
CA THR A 125 -10.99 4.25 -2.43
C THR A 125 -10.76 4.69 -1.00
N ALA A 126 -10.89 3.80 -0.02
CA ALA A 126 -10.57 4.08 1.38
C ALA A 126 -9.08 4.44 1.55
N ALA A 127 -8.18 3.73 0.86
CA ALA A 127 -6.75 4.03 0.86
C ALA A 127 -6.46 5.43 0.30
N VAL A 128 -7.05 5.79 -0.85
CA VAL A 128 -6.90 7.14 -1.42
C VAL A 128 -7.47 8.20 -0.48
N CYS A 129 -8.64 7.97 0.10
CA CYS A 129 -9.26 8.87 1.09
C CYS A 129 -8.40 9.06 2.33
N PHE A 130 -7.72 8.00 2.79
CA PHE A 130 -6.79 8.07 3.92
C PHE A 130 -5.58 8.93 3.60
N ILE A 131 -4.98 8.77 2.42
CA ILE A 131 -3.83 9.56 1.95
C ILE A 131 -4.27 11.03 1.74
N ALA A 132 -5.37 11.27 1.04
CA ALA A 132 -5.94 12.61 0.83
C ALA A 132 -6.31 13.29 2.16
N GLY A 133 -6.82 12.53 3.13
CA GLY A 133 -7.14 13.00 4.48
C GLY A 133 -5.92 13.50 5.28
N ARG A 134 -4.69 13.21 4.83
CA ARG A 134 -3.42 13.75 5.35
C ARG A 134 -2.90 14.96 4.58
N SER A 135 -3.73 15.55 3.71
CA SER A 135 -3.35 16.62 2.77
C SER A 135 -2.14 16.26 1.90
N LEU A 136 -1.99 14.97 1.59
CA LEU A 136 -0.89 14.46 0.76
C LEU A 136 -1.26 14.37 -0.72
N LEU A 137 -2.56 14.45 -1.04
CA LEU A 137 -3.08 14.48 -2.41
C LEU A 137 -3.91 15.75 -2.62
N THR A 138 -3.83 16.31 -3.82
CA THR A 138 -4.73 17.38 -4.25
C THR A 138 -6.09 16.77 -4.61
N PRO A 139 -7.19 17.52 -4.46
CA PRO A 139 -8.53 17.03 -4.77
C PRO A 139 -8.66 16.38 -6.17
N PRO A 140 -8.12 16.98 -7.26
CA PRO A 140 -8.22 16.38 -8.59
C PRO A 140 -7.47 15.05 -8.71
N ARG A 141 -6.27 14.95 -8.12
CA ARG A 141 -5.47 13.72 -8.16
C ARG A 141 -6.06 12.62 -7.29
N ALA A 142 -6.67 12.98 -6.15
CA ALA A 142 -7.42 12.03 -5.35
C ALA A 142 -8.59 11.44 -6.15
N LEU A 143 -9.38 12.30 -6.81
CA LEU A 143 -10.50 11.86 -7.65
C LEU A 143 -10.03 10.97 -8.81
N ALA A 144 -9.02 11.43 -9.57
CA ALA A 144 -8.44 10.66 -10.67
C ALA A 144 -7.95 9.28 -10.20
N SER A 145 -7.22 9.23 -9.08
CA SER A 145 -6.71 7.96 -8.53
C SER A 145 -7.84 7.01 -8.13
N THR A 146 -8.93 7.52 -7.53
CA THR A 146 -10.11 6.69 -7.21
C THR A 146 -10.82 6.18 -8.45
N THR A 147 -10.98 7.02 -9.48
CA THR A 147 -11.62 6.64 -10.74
C THR A 147 -10.82 5.57 -11.47
N VAL A 148 -9.49 5.73 -11.55
CA VAL A 148 -8.60 4.75 -12.19
C VAL A 148 -8.56 3.44 -11.40
N ALA A 149 -8.54 3.49 -10.06
CA ALA A 149 -8.61 2.29 -9.23
C ALA A 149 -9.96 1.54 -9.39
N ALA A 150 -11.06 2.27 -9.52
CA ALA A 150 -12.36 1.67 -9.77
C ALA A 150 -12.44 1.02 -11.15
N LEU A 151 -11.87 1.67 -12.17
CA LEU A 151 -11.75 1.09 -13.51
C LEU A 151 -10.90 -0.18 -13.51
N ALA A 152 -9.77 -0.18 -12.79
CA ALA A 152 -8.93 -1.37 -12.65
C ALA A 152 -9.71 -2.55 -12.03
N SER A 153 -10.50 -2.28 -10.98
CA SER A 153 -11.35 -3.30 -10.34
C SER A 153 -12.41 -3.86 -11.30
N PHE A 154 -13.01 -3.00 -12.12
CA PHE A 154 -13.95 -3.42 -13.16
C PHE A 154 -13.30 -4.32 -14.22
N VAL A 155 -12.09 -3.96 -14.68
CA VAL A 155 -11.33 -4.78 -15.64
C VAL A 155 -10.94 -6.13 -15.02
N HIS A 156 -10.57 -6.18 -13.74
CA HIS A 156 -10.30 -7.42 -13.04
C HIS A 156 -11.55 -8.31 -12.86
N MET A 157 -12.71 -7.72 -12.56
CA MET A 157 -13.98 -8.46 -12.55
C MET A 157 -14.29 -9.06 -13.94
N MET A 158 -14.10 -8.29 -15.02
CA MET A 158 -14.28 -8.78 -16.39
C MET A 158 -13.32 -9.93 -16.70
N THR A 159 -12.05 -9.81 -16.30
CA THR A 159 -11.05 -10.88 -16.44
C THR A 159 -11.52 -12.16 -15.75
N ARG A 160 -11.94 -12.07 -14.49
CA ARG A 160 -12.43 -13.21 -13.70
C ARG A 160 -13.66 -13.85 -14.37
N MET A 161 -14.58 -13.02 -14.87
CA MET A 161 -15.75 -13.50 -15.61
C MET A 161 -15.35 -14.29 -16.85
N MET A 162 -14.38 -13.80 -17.63
CA MET A 162 -13.89 -14.49 -18.83
C MET A 162 -13.26 -15.85 -18.51
N TRP A 163 -12.46 -15.93 -17.44
CA TRP A 163 -11.88 -17.20 -16.98
C TRP A 163 -12.94 -18.19 -16.49
N ILE A 164 -13.95 -17.72 -15.74
CA ILE A 164 -15.07 -18.57 -15.31
C ILE A 164 -15.83 -19.13 -16.52
N LEU A 165 -16.07 -18.30 -17.55
CA LEU A 165 -16.72 -18.74 -18.79
C LEU A 165 -15.86 -19.72 -19.58
N ALA A 166 -14.54 -19.51 -19.63
CA ALA A 166 -13.60 -20.43 -20.27
C ALA A 166 -13.58 -21.80 -19.56
N ALA A 167 -13.62 -21.82 -18.23
CA ALA A 167 -13.60 -23.05 -17.44
C ALA A 167 -14.88 -23.91 -17.55
N ARG A 168 -16.04 -23.31 -17.86
CA ARG A 168 -17.33 -24.02 -17.95
C ARG A 168 -17.50 -24.89 -19.20
N LYS A 169 -16.68 -24.73 -20.23
CA LYS A 169 -16.79 -25.50 -21.48
C LYS A 169 -15.88 -26.73 -21.48
N GLY A 170 -15.93 -27.54 -20.42
CA GLY A 170 -15.15 -28.78 -20.26
C GLY A 170 -15.43 -29.92 -21.26
N GLU A 171 -16.05 -29.65 -22.42
CA GLU A 171 -16.23 -30.60 -23.54
C GLU A 171 -15.35 -30.25 -24.76
N GLY A 172 -14.20 -29.62 -24.53
CA GLY A 172 -13.22 -29.27 -25.56
C GLY A 172 -12.50 -27.99 -25.16
N LEU A 173 -11.16 -28.01 -25.20
CA LEU A 173 -10.27 -26.95 -24.71
C LEU A 173 -10.80 -25.53 -24.99
N PRO A 174 -10.57 -24.55 -24.09
CA PRO A 174 -11.07 -23.20 -24.26
C PRO A 174 -10.63 -22.67 -25.62
N ASP A 175 -11.59 -22.13 -26.38
CA ASP A 175 -11.33 -21.42 -27.62
C ASP A 175 -10.19 -20.44 -27.34
N HIS A 176 -9.00 -20.65 -27.95
CA HIS A 176 -7.77 -19.89 -27.63
C HIS A 176 -8.01 -18.38 -27.55
N THR A 177 -9.02 -17.88 -28.24
CA THR A 177 -9.51 -16.51 -28.23
C THR A 177 -9.97 -16.01 -26.86
N MET A 178 -10.78 -16.78 -26.12
CA MET A 178 -11.34 -16.32 -24.82
C MET A 178 -10.27 -16.25 -23.73
N GLU A 179 -9.35 -17.21 -23.73
CA GLU A 179 -8.18 -17.19 -22.85
C GLU A 179 -7.26 -16.01 -23.18
N LYS A 180 -6.98 -15.76 -24.48
CA LYS A 180 -6.21 -14.59 -24.93
C LYS A 180 -6.87 -13.27 -24.53
N VAL A 181 -8.19 -13.16 -24.64
CA VAL A 181 -8.94 -11.96 -24.22
C VAL A 181 -8.89 -11.79 -22.70
N GLY A 182 -9.10 -12.87 -21.92
CA GLY A 182 -8.96 -12.85 -20.47
C GLY A 182 -7.57 -12.40 -20.04
N ASN A 183 -6.51 -12.96 -20.63
CA ASN A 183 -5.13 -12.57 -20.36
C ASN A 183 -4.86 -11.11 -20.75
N GLY A 184 -5.39 -10.65 -21.89
CA GLY A 184 -5.28 -9.25 -22.31
C GLY A 184 -5.97 -8.28 -21.33
N LEU A 185 -7.15 -8.63 -20.83
CA LEU A 185 -7.86 -7.86 -19.81
C LEU A 185 -7.10 -7.86 -18.48
N TRP A 186 -6.51 -8.99 -18.09
CA TRP A 186 -5.69 -9.08 -16.88
C TRP A 186 -4.53 -8.07 -16.91
N TRP A 187 -3.83 -8.00 -18.05
CA TRP A 187 -2.75 -7.03 -18.28
C TRP A 187 -3.24 -5.58 -18.28
N ALA A 188 -4.39 -5.31 -18.92
CA ALA A 188 -4.99 -3.99 -18.91
C ALA A 188 -5.37 -3.55 -17.49
N GLY A 189 -5.88 -4.47 -16.66
CA GLY A 189 -6.20 -4.24 -15.25
C GLY A 189 -4.96 -3.87 -14.44
N MET A 190 -3.87 -4.63 -14.59
CA MET A 190 -2.58 -4.34 -13.96
C MET A 190 -2.02 -2.99 -14.38
N LEU A 191 -2.00 -2.68 -15.69
CA LEU A 191 -1.49 -1.39 -16.16
C LEU A 191 -2.32 -0.22 -15.61
N THR A 192 -3.64 -0.37 -15.58
CA THR A 192 -4.55 0.64 -15.01
C THR A 192 -4.28 0.86 -13.52
N LEU A 193 -4.06 -0.22 -12.76
CA LEU A 193 -3.72 -0.14 -11.35
C LEU A 193 -2.33 0.51 -11.13
N ALA A 194 -1.35 0.17 -11.97
CA ALA A 194 -0.01 0.76 -11.92
C ALA A 194 -0.07 2.28 -12.15
N ILE A 195 -0.89 2.73 -13.10
CA ILE A 195 -1.13 4.16 -13.36
C ILE A 195 -1.76 4.84 -12.14
N ALA A 196 -2.78 4.24 -11.52
CA ALA A 196 -3.41 4.81 -10.32
C ALA A 196 -2.39 5.04 -9.20
N VAL A 197 -1.53 4.05 -8.94
CA VAL A 197 -0.49 4.14 -7.91
C VAL A 197 0.60 5.14 -8.30
N ALA A 198 1.03 5.15 -9.56
CA ALA A 198 2.03 6.10 -10.05
C ALA A 198 1.58 7.55 -9.88
N LEU A 199 0.31 7.87 -10.13
CA LEU A 199 -0.26 9.21 -9.90
C LEU A 199 -0.18 9.63 -8.42
N ILE A 200 -0.45 8.71 -7.50
CA ILE A 200 -0.33 8.94 -6.05
C ILE A 200 1.14 9.17 -5.68
N VAL A 201 2.04 8.30 -6.14
CA VAL A 201 3.47 8.36 -5.81
C VAL A 201 4.12 9.63 -6.36
N ASP A 202 3.82 10.00 -7.60
CA ASP A 202 4.30 11.23 -8.21
C ASP A 202 3.96 12.46 -7.34
N GLN A 203 2.72 12.54 -6.87
CA GLN A 203 2.29 13.62 -5.98
C GLN A 203 2.96 13.58 -4.61
N LEU A 204 3.14 12.38 -4.04
CA LEU A 204 3.86 12.22 -2.79
C LEU A 204 5.32 12.66 -2.93
N LEU A 205 5.92 12.53 -4.09
CA LEU A 205 7.32 12.92 -4.32
C LEU A 205 7.48 14.36 -4.81
N GLU A 206 6.41 15.01 -5.30
CA GLU A 206 6.43 16.35 -5.89
C GLU A 206 7.11 17.42 -5.03
N ALA A 207 6.81 17.45 -3.73
CA ALA A 207 7.40 18.42 -2.81
C ALA A 207 8.81 18.05 -2.32
N ARG A 208 9.36 16.90 -2.74
CA ARG A 208 10.53 16.25 -2.11
C ARG A 208 11.65 15.93 -3.09
N VAL A 209 11.31 15.63 -4.33
CA VAL A 209 12.22 15.26 -5.41
C VAL A 209 12.05 16.27 -6.53
N SER A 210 13.08 17.09 -6.77
CA SER A 210 13.04 18.16 -7.77
C SER A 210 13.09 17.64 -9.21
N SER A 211 13.73 16.50 -9.44
CA SER A 211 13.81 15.89 -10.76
C SER A 211 12.51 15.17 -11.10
N ILE A 212 11.80 15.68 -12.12
CA ILE A 212 10.59 15.05 -12.66
C ILE A 212 10.88 13.64 -13.19
N PHE A 213 12.06 13.43 -13.81
CA PHE A 213 12.46 12.12 -14.30
C PHE A 213 12.56 11.11 -13.15
N LEU A 214 13.25 11.46 -12.05
CA LEU A 214 13.37 10.57 -10.89
C LEU A 214 12.01 10.30 -10.22
N ARG A 215 11.12 11.30 -10.15
CA ARG A 215 9.74 11.11 -9.67
C ARG A 215 9.02 10.03 -10.47
N TRP A 216 9.05 10.12 -11.80
CA TRP A 216 8.42 9.14 -12.68
C TRP A 216 9.06 7.76 -12.59
N VAL A 217 10.38 7.68 -12.51
CA VAL A 217 11.08 6.39 -12.30
C VAL A 217 10.58 5.73 -11.01
N PHE A 218 10.58 6.44 -9.87
CA PHE A 218 10.06 5.90 -8.62
C PHE A 218 8.56 5.56 -8.69
N ALA A 219 7.76 6.40 -9.35
CA ALA A 219 6.33 6.20 -9.51
C ALA A 219 6.02 4.94 -10.32
N VAL A 220 6.76 4.66 -11.39
CA VAL A 220 6.61 3.44 -12.21
C VAL A 220 7.09 2.21 -11.45
N LEU A 221 8.27 2.27 -10.82
CA LEU A 221 8.82 1.14 -10.05
C LEU A 221 7.85 0.71 -8.94
N ILE A 222 7.29 1.66 -8.20
CA ILE A 222 6.31 1.40 -7.14
C ILE A 222 4.97 0.98 -7.75
N GLY A 223 4.51 1.68 -8.79
CA GLY A 223 3.22 1.42 -9.44
C GLY A 223 3.09 0.01 -9.98
N VAL A 224 4.09 -0.46 -10.73
CA VAL A 224 4.10 -1.82 -11.29
C VAL A 224 4.11 -2.88 -10.18
N SER A 225 4.94 -2.70 -9.16
CA SER A 225 5.01 -3.66 -8.04
C SER A 225 3.68 -3.74 -7.27
N PHE A 226 3.01 -2.60 -7.05
CA PHE A 226 1.67 -2.58 -6.44
C PHE A 226 0.58 -3.15 -7.36
N ALA A 227 0.72 -3.02 -8.67
CA ALA A 227 -0.23 -3.57 -9.62
C ALA A 227 -0.21 -5.10 -9.64
N VAL A 228 0.99 -5.69 -9.64
CA VAL A 228 1.20 -7.13 -9.51
C VAL A 228 0.57 -7.65 -8.22
N MET A 229 0.82 -6.96 -7.10
CA MET A 229 0.19 -7.27 -5.83
C MET A 229 -1.34 -7.20 -5.93
N GLY A 230 -1.90 -6.10 -6.45
CA GLY A 230 -3.34 -5.93 -6.55
C GLY A 230 -4.00 -7.02 -7.39
N ALA A 231 -3.36 -7.45 -8.48
CA ALA A 231 -3.82 -8.58 -9.28
C ALA A 231 -3.82 -9.90 -8.48
N ALA A 232 -2.77 -10.15 -7.68
CA ALA A 232 -2.72 -11.33 -6.81
C ALA A 232 -3.77 -11.29 -5.68
N LEU A 233 -4.04 -10.12 -5.09
CA LEU A 233 -5.02 -9.95 -4.00
C LEU A 233 -6.47 -10.16 -4.48
N VAL A 234 -6.77 -9.86 -5.74
CA VAL A 234 -8.08 -10.13 -6.34
C VAL A 234 -8.39 -11.64 -6.37
N GLU A 235 -7.37 -12.49 -6.42
CA GLU A 235 -7.54 -13.95 -6.44
C GLU A 235 -7.68 -14.57 -5.05
N ILE A 236 -7.41 -13.82 -3.97
CA ILE A 236 -7.42 -14.33 -2.59
C ILE A 236 -8.65 -13.75 -1.85
N PRO A 237 -9.69 -14.55 -1.55
CA PRO A 237 -10.92 -14.03 -0.96
C PRO A 237 -10.75 -13.24 0.36
N LEU A 238 -9.76 -13.62 1.18
CA LEU A 238 -9.48 -12.96 2.47
C LEU A 238 -8.55 -11.74 2.37
N ALA A 239 -7.91 -11.51 1.22
CA ALA A 239 -6.83 -10.52 1.08
C ALA A 239 -7.28 -9.11 1.46
N TRP A 240 -8.51 -8.73 1.12
CA TRP A 240 -9.01 -7.37 1.33
C TRP A 240 -9.18 -7.01 2.81
N ILE A 241 -9.41 -7.98 3.71
CA ILE A 241 -9.49 -7.74 5.17
C ILE A 241 -8.16 -7.22 5.72
N VAL A 242 -7.05 -7.75 5.20
CA VAL A 242 -5.68 -7.38 5.60
C VAL A 242 -5.41 -5.91 5.39
N PHE A 243 -6.08 -5.27 4.43
CA PHE A 243 -5.96 -3.84 4.16
C PHE A 243 -7.08 -3.03 4.81
N ALA A 244 -8.33 -3.52 4.78
CA ALA A 244 -9.47 -2.81 5.32
C ALA A 244 -9.34 -2.52 6.82
N VAL A 245 -8.90 -3.50 7.62
CA VAL A 245 -8.78 -3.35 9.08
C VAL A 245 -7.70 -2.31 9.46
N PRO A 246 -6.45 -2.40 8.96
CA PRO A 246 -5.45 -1.36 9.24
C PRO A 246 -5.85 0.01 8.73
N LEU A 247 -6.47 0.13 7.55
CA LEU A 247 -6.94 1.40 7.02
C LEU A 247 -8.02 2.02 7.92
N PHE A 248 -8.97 1.21 8.40
CA PHE A 248 -10.00 1.66 9.33
C PHE A 248 -9.37 2.19 10.62
N LEU A 249 -8.54 1.37 11.27
CA LEU A 249 -7.88 1.73 12.52
C LEU A 249 -7.01 2.98 12.37
N ALA A 250 -6.19 3.05 11.32
CA ALA A 250 -5.33 4.20 11.06
C ALA A 250 -6.14 5.48 10.78
N SER A 251 -7.27 5.37 10.07
CA SER A 251 -8.15 6.50 9.78
C SER A 251 -8.86 7.00 11.04
N VAL A 252 -9.37 6.09 11.89
CA VAL A 252 -9.97 6.42 13.18
C VAL A 252 -8.95 7.10 14.09
N MET A 253 -7.76 6.53 14.23
CA MET A 253 -6.67 7.11 15.02
C MET A 253 -6.29 8.51 14.53
N MET A 254 -6.29 8.72 13.22
CA MET A 254 -5.99 10.03 12.63
C MET A 254 -7.06 11.06 12.98
N GLU A 255 -8.34 10.70 12.88
CA GLU A 255 -9.45 11.59 13.22
C GLU A 255 -9.48 11.94 14.71
N LEU A 256 -9.22 10.96 15.59
CA LEU A 256 -9.10 11.18 17.03
C LEU A 256 -7.94 12.13 17.36
N ARG A 257 -6.79 11.99 16.69
CA ARG A 257 -5.65 12.91 16.86
C ARG A 257 -5.97 14.32 16.38
N LYS A 258 -6.69 14.47 15.26
CA LYS A 258 -7.13 15.80 14.77
C LYS A 258 -8.00 16.49 15.81
N ARG A 259 -9.01 15.80 16.34
CA ARG A 259 -9.89 16.34 17.40
C ARG A 259 -9.13 16.73 18.66
N ARG A 260 -8.21 15.87 19.11
CA ARG A 260 -7.38 16.15 20.29
C ARG A 260 -6.48 17.36 20.09
N ARG A 261 -5.96 17.58 18.88
CA ARG A 261 -5.14 18.76 18.57
C ARG A 261 -5.95 20.05 18.60
N VAL A 262 -7.16 20.05 18.02
CA VAL A 262 -8.05 21.22 18.06
C VAL A 262 -8.39 21.59 19.51
N ALA A 263 -8.75 20.61 20.35
CA ALA A 263 -9.01 20.83 21.77
C ALA A 263 -7.76 21.28 22.56
N ALA A 264 -6.56 20.92 22.11
CA ALA A 264 -5.31 21.34 22.74
C ALA A 264 -4.88 22.75 22.31
N ASP A 265 -5.13 23.16 21.06
CA ASP A 265 -4.89 24.53 20.58
C ASP A 265 -5.84 25.54 21.27
N GLU A 266 -7.04 25.11 21.66
CA GLU A 266 -7.96 25.93 22.48
C GLU A 266 -7.46 26.12 23.93
N THR A 267 -6.52 25.29 24.40
CA THR A 267 -5.92 25.39 25.74
C THR A 267 -4.48 25.89 25.62
N ASP A 268 -4.37 27.21 25.37
CA ASP A 268 -3.15 27.97 25.10
C ASP A 268 -1.95 27.51 25.96
N ARG A 269 -1.11 26.62 25.39
CA ARG A 269 0.18 26.23 25.95
C ARG A 269 1.27 26.80 25.06
N PRO A 270 2.28 27.50 25.61
CA PRO A 270 3.36 28.05 24.83
C PRO A 270 4.06 26.92 24.06
N SER A 271 4.00 27.01 22.73
CA SER A 271 4.68 26.06 21.86
C SER A 271 6.19 26.21 22.06
N ILE A 272 6.83 25.17 22.60
CA ILE A 272 8.29 25.07 22.62
C ILE A 272 8.75 25.19 21.17
N ARG A 273 9.44 26.30 20.84
CA ARG A 273 10.00 26.49 19.49
C ARG A 273 11.01 25.38 19.26
N MET A 274 10.66 24.48 18.35
CA MET A 274 11.53 23.41 17.91
C MET A 274 12.26 23.84 16.63
N ARG A 275 13.59 23.85 16.65
CA ARG A 275 14.38 24.13 15.44
C ARG A 275 14.50 22.87 14.59
N PRO A 276 14.14 22.94 13.29
CA PRO A 276 14.30 21.85 12.35
C PRO A 276 15.78 21.63 11.94
N VAL A 277 16.45 20.57 12.41
CA VAL A 277 17.76 20.13 11.91
C VAL A 277 17.58 19.11 10.79
N LYS A 278 18.24 19.37 9.66
CA LYS A 278 18.25 18.49 8.50
C LYS A 278 19.32 17.39 8.72
N LEU A 279 18.98 16.15 8.39
CA LEU A 279 19.97 15.06 8.26
C LEU A 279 21.11 15.46 7.33
N ALA A 280 22.32 14.98 7.62
CA ALA A 280 23.48 15.14 6.74
C ALA A 280 23.17 14.61 5.34
N LEU A 281 23.66 15.30 4.31
CA LEU A 281 23.39 14.98 2.91
C LEU A 281 23.86 13.56 2.55
N SER A 282 25.02 13.15 3.05
CA SER A 282 25.60 11.82 2.86
C SER A 282 24.66 10.71 3.37
N THR A 283 24.09 10.89 4.56
CA THR A 283 23.11 9.95 5.13
C THR A 283 21.84 9.89 4.29
N ARG A 284 21.37 11.04 3.78
CA ARG A 284 20.17 11.07 2.92
C ARG A 284 20.40 10.31 1.62
N ILE A 285 21.55 10.51 0.99
CA ILE A 285 21.94 9.80 -0.24
C ILE A 285 22.06 8.30 0.03
N ALA A 286 22.79 7.91 1.08
CA ALA A 286 22.98 6.50 1.42
C ALA A 286 21.65 5.77 1.67
N VAL A 287 20.76 6.35 2.46
CA VAL A 287 19.43 5.78 2.74
C VAL A 287 18.57 5.71 1.47
N THR A 288 18.64 6.73 0.61
CA THR A 288 17.90 6.75 -0.66
C THR A 288 18.42 5.68 -1.62
N LEU A 289 19.74 5.48 -1.71
CA LEU A 289 20.35 4.45 -2.56
C LEU A 289 20.00 3.04 -2.08
N LEU A 290 20.06 2.79 -0.76
CA LEU A 290 19.66 1.49 -0.19
C LEU A 290 18.17 1.20 -0.42
N ALA A 291 17.30 2.20 -0.22
CA ALA A 291 15.88 2.07 -0.53
C ALA A 291 15.65 1.83 -2.04
N ALA A 292 16.31 2.60 -2.91
CA ALA A 292 16.23 2.44 -4.36
C ALA A 292 16.70 1.04 -4.80
N LEU A 293 17.77 0.51 -4.21
CA LEU A 293 18.24 -0.86 -4.49
C LEU A 293 17.17 -1.89 -4.12
N GLY A 294 16.60 -1.82 -2.91
CA GLY A 294 15.52 -2.72 -2.51
C GLY A 294 14.27 -2.61 -3.39
N LEU A 295 13.96 -1.40 -3.86
CA LEU A 295 12.86 -1.15 -4.80
C LEU A 295 13.13 -1.74 -6.18
N VAL A 296 14.34 -1.55 -6.74
CA VAL A 296 14.72 -2.13 -8.04
C VAL A 296 14.66 -3.65 -7.98
N LEU A 297 15.17 -4.26 -6.91
CA LEU A 297 15.12 -5.70 -6.73
C LEU A 297 13.67 -6.23 -6.64
N ALA A 298 12.79 -5.53 -5.91
CA ALA A 298 11.36 -5.87 -5.86
C ALA A 298 10.66 -5.70 -7.22
N PHE A 299 11.00 -4.64 -7.95
CA PHE A 299 10.49 -4.39 -9.29
C PHE A 299 10.95 -5.44 -10.29
N MET A 300 12.23 -5.84 -10.26
CA MET A 300 12.76 -6.89 -11.14
C MET A 300 11.98 -8.18 -10.94
N ASP A 301 11.79 -8.62 -9.70
CA ASP A 301 11.00 -9.81 -9.43
C ASP A 301 9.53 -9.65 -9.89
N SER A 302 8.90 -8.51 -9.59
CA SER A 302 7.52 -8.22 -10.04
C SER A 302 7.37 -8.20 -11.57
N THR A 303 8.40 -7.77 -12.30
CA THR A 303 8.38 -7.63 -13.76
C THR A 303 8.80 -8.90 -14.50
N PHE A 304 9.58 -9.76 -13.86
CA PHE A 304 10.20 -10.91 -14.54
C PHE A 304 9.81 -12.26 -13.90
N GLY A 305 9.50 -12.29 -12.59
CA GLY A 305 8.92 -13.43 -11.90
C GLY A 305 7.46 -13.70 -12.29
N PHE A 306 6.68 -12.65 -12.59
CA PHE A 306 5.34 -12.78 -13.18
C PHE A 306 5.34 -12.88 -14.72
N PHE A 307 6.50 -12.69 -15.36
CA PHE A 307 6.67 -12.82 -16.82
C PHE A 307 7.80 -13.80 -17.18
N PRO A 308 7.64 -15.11 -16.94
CA PRO A 308 8.60 -16.11 -17.45
C PRO A 308 8.81 -15.93 -18.96
N GLY A 309 7.73 -15.68 -19.70
CA GLY A 309 7.76 -15.44 -21.14
C GLY A 309 8.54 -14.20 -21.59
N LEU A 310 8.68 -13.15 -20.76
CA LEU A 310 9.50 -11.98 -21.10
C LEU A 310 10.99 -12.33 -21.00
N ILE A 311 11.37 -13.12 -19.99
CA ILE A 311 12.73 -13.65 -19.87
C ILE A 311 13.01 -14.59 -21.04
N HIS A 312 12.10 -15.50 -21.38
CA HIS A 312 12.27 -16.39 -22.53
C HIS A 312 12.31 -15.64 -23.86
N LEU A 313 11.57 -14.54 -24.01
CA LEU A 313 11.61 -13.67 -25.19
C LEU A 313 12.94 -12.92 -25.29
N ILE A 314 13.45 -12.39 -24.17
CA ILE A 314 14.75 -11.71 -24.12
C ILE A 314 15.88 -12.72 -24.33
N ALA A 315 15.82 -13.88 -23.70
CA ALA A 315 16.80 -14.97 -23.83
C ALA A 315 16.80 -15.52 -25.26
N GLY A 316 15.64 -15.78 -25.84
CA GLY A 316 15.49 -16.23 -27.23
C GLY A 316 15.96 -15.17 -28.24
N GLY A 317 15.67 -13.89 -28.00
CA GLY A 317 16.18 -12.77 -28.80
C GLY A 317 17.70 -12.57 -28.67
N ALA A 318 18.28 -12.97 -27.54
CA ALA A 318 19.72 -12.97 -27.29
C ALA A 318 20.43 -14.27 -27.74
N GLY A 319 19.69 -15.23 -28.33
CA GLY A 319 20.23 -16.51 -28.79
C GLY A 319 20.59 -17.49 -27.67
N ALA A 320 20.06 -17.31 -26.47
CA ALA A 320 20.32 -18.16 -25.31
C ALA A 320 19.37 -19.38 -25.27
N GLU A 321 19.89 -20.54 -24.87
CA GLU A 321 19.13 -21.80 -24.80
C GLU A 321 17.94 -21.71 -23.82
N GLU A 322 16.88 -22.48 -24.05
CA GLU A 322 15.63 -22.45 -23.26
C GLU A 322 15.87 -22.66 -21.74
N HIS A 323 16.83 -23.52 -21.39
CA HIS A 323 17.26 -23.78 -20.01
C HIS A 323 17.90 -22.56 -19.32
N SER A 324 18.54 -21.67 -20.08
CA SER A 324 19.11 -20.42 -19.55
C SER A 324 18.02 -19.42 -19.14
N GLY A 325 16.86 -19.45 -19.82
CA GLY A 325 15.68 -18.65 -19.48
C GLY A 325 15.00 -19.12 -18.19
N GLU A 326 14.95 -20.43 -17.95
CA GLU A 326 14.44 -21.01 -16.70
C GLU A 326 15.33 -20.63 -15.50
N VAL A 327 16.65 -20.74 -15.64
CA VAL A 327 17.60 -20.34 -14.59
C VAL A 327 17.54 -18.84 -14.34
N ALA A 328 17.40 -18.01 -15.37
CA ALA A 328 17.22 -16.57 -15.21
C ALA A 328 15.90 -16.23 -14.51
N SER A 329 14.79 -16.91 -14.80
CA SER A 329 13.51 -16.76 -14.10
C SER A 329 13.61 -17.13 -12.62
N LEU A 330 14.31 -18.21 -12.32
CA LEU A 330 14.59 -18.68 -10.96
C LEU A 330 15.42 -17.66 -10.14
N VAL A 331 16.47 -17.09 -10.76
CA VAL A 331 17.33 -16.08 -10.13
C VAL A 331 16.58 -14.76 -9.93
N ILE A 332 15.76 -14.35 -10.89
CA ILE A 332 15.00 -13.10 -10.76
C ILE A 332 13.86 -13.24 -9.74
N SER A 333 13.29 -14.45 -9.59
CA SER A 333 12.30 -14.76 -8.53
C SER A 333 12.88 -14.62 -7.11
N ALA A 334 14.21 -14.66 -6.95
CA ALA A 334 14.88 -14.42 -5.68
C ALA A 334 15.03 -12.93 -5.31
N CYS A 335 14.86 -12.02 -6.27
CA CYS A 335 15.20 -10.61 -6.10
C CYS A 335 14.31 -9.91 -5.06
N ALA A 336 12.99 -10.15 -4.98
CA ALA A 336 12.19 -9.46 -3.97
C ALA A 336 12.51 -9.93 -2.55
N TRP A 337 12.88 -11.20 -2.36
CA TRP A 337 13.31 -11.75 -1.08
C TRP A 337 14.60 -11.08 -0.60
N ILE A 338 15.57 -10.94 -1.51
CA ILE A 338 16.85 -10.26 -1.23
C ILE A 338 16.67 -8.75 -1.06
N GLY A 339 15.73 -8.14 -1.77
CA GLY A 339 15.42 -6.70 -1.72
C GLY A 339 15.02 -6.18 -0.33
N VAL A 340 14.58 -7.07 0.57
CA VAL A 340 14.23 -6.73 1.95
C VAL A 340 15.44 -6.28 2.77
N PHE A 341 16.62 -6.84 2.53
CA PHE A 341 17.83 -6.52 3.31
C PHE A 341 18.30 -5.06 3.13
N PRO A 342 18.55 -4.55 1.90
CA PRO A 342 18.93 -3.16 1.72
C PRO A 342 17.81 -2.22 2.19
N MET A 343 16.54 -2.63 2.08
CA MET A 343 15.41 -1.87 2.60
C MET A 343 15.43 -1.69 4.12
N LEU A 344 15.57 -2.79 4.85
CA LEU A 344 15.64 -2.78 6.32
C LEU A 344 16.90 -2.04 6.80
N ALA A 345 18.01 -2.14 6.07
CA ALA A 345 19.21 -1.36 6.33
C ALA A 345 18.96 0.15 6.13
N ALA A 346 18.26 0.53 5.06
CA ALA A 346 17.86 1.92 4.80
C ALA A 346 17.02 2.47 5.96
N TRP A 347 16.07 1.68 6.47
CA TRP A 347 15.28 2.05 7.64
C TRP A 347 16.14 2.23 8.89
N GLY A 348 17.04 1.28 9.20
CA GLY A 348 17.90 1.34 10.38
C GLY A 348 18.86 2.53 10.38
N VAL A 349 19.50 2.81 9.24
CA VAL A 349 20.37 3.98 9.07
C VAL A 349 19.55 5.27 9.20
N GLY A 350 18.37 5.33 8.59
CA GLY A 350 17.48 6.49 8.65
C GLY A 350 17.00 6.79 10.07
N GLU A 351 16.60 5.78 10.85
CA GLU A 351 16.18 5.94 12.24
C GLU A 351 17.34 6.31 13.16
N SER A 352 18.50 5.66 12.99
CA SER A 352 19.71 5.93 13.80
C SER A 352 20.21 7.36 13.65
N ALA A 353 19.99 7.96 12.48
CA ALA A 353 20.39 9.33 12.22
C ALA A 353 19.34 10.36 12.66
N GLN A 354 18.10 9.94 12.93
CA GLN A 354 17.00 10.82 13.37
C GLN A 354 16.82 10.83 14.89
N ARG A 355 16.92 9.66 15.53
CA ARG A 355 16.60 9.47 16.95
C ARG A 355 17.84 9.48 17.83
N GLU A 356 17.65 9.87 19.10
CA GLU A 356 18.67 9.77 20.16
C GLU A 356 18.52 8.50 21.00
N ASP A 357 17.57 7.62 20.63
CA ASP A 357 17.39 6.33 21.27
C ASP A 357 18.68 5.49 21.16
N SER A 358 18.91 4.62 22.15
CA SER A 358 20.01 3.65 22.10
C SER A 358 19.97 2.88 20.78
N ARG A 359 21.14 2.73 20.14
CA ARG A 359 21.31 1.97 18.89
C ARG A 359 20.70 0.58 18.99
N LEU A 360 20.68 -0.03 20.18
CA LEU A 360 20.06 -1.32 20.45
C LEU A 360 18.55 -1.32 20.18
N HIS A 361 17.83 -0.25 20.56
CA HIS A 361 16.38 -0.14 20.34
C HIS A 361 15.99 0.11 18.88
N ILE A 362 16.96 0.52 18.05
CA ILE A 362 16.76 0.74 16.62
C ILE A 362 17.17 -0.51 15.84
N TRP A 363 18.39 -1.00 16.06
CA TRP A 363 18.95 -2.12 15.30
C TRP A 363 18.53 -3.49 15.80
N GLY A 364 18.24 -3.68 17.09
CA GLY A 364 17.82 -4.96 17.65
C GLY A 364 16.63 -5.58 16.91
N PRO A 365 15.50 -4.86 16.78
CA PRO A 365 14.36 -5.35 16.00
C PRO A 365 14.67 -5.54 14.50
N ILE A 366 15.48 -4.66 13.91
CA ILE A 366 15.82 -4.72 12.48
C ILE A 366 16.65 -5.96 12.17
N ILE A 367 17.63 -6.29 13.03
CA ILE A 367 18.46 -7.49 12.88
C ILE A 367 17.61 -8.75 13.04
N LEU A 368 16.67 -8.78 14.00
CA LEU A 368 15.74 -9.90 14.15
C LEU A 368 14.83 -10.07 12.92
N LEU A 369 14.34 -8.96 12.35
CA LEU A 369 13.59 -9.01 11.09
C LEU A 369 14.47 -9.53 9.96
N MET A 370 15.69 -9.02 9.79
CA MET A 370 16.63 -9.51 8.78
C MET A 370 16.89 -11.00 8.95
N ALA A 371 17.17 -11.48 10.17
CA ALA A 371 17.40 -12.90 10.45
C ALA A 371 16.18 -13.76 10.09
N SER A 372 14.96 -13.28 10.38
CA SER A 372 13.72 -13.94 9.97
C SER A 372 13.63 -14.07 8.45
N TRP A 373 13.98 -13.00 7.73
CA TRP A 373 13.97 -12.97 6.26
C TRP A 373 15.10 -13.80 5.63
N VAL A 374 16.24 -13.97 6.29
CA VAL A 374 17.29 -14.91 5.83
C VAL A 374 16.72 -16.32 5.74
N MET A 375 16.00 -16.78 6.77
CA MET A 375 15.38 -18.11 6.77
C MET A 375 14.35 -18.26 5.66
N VAL A 376 13.48 -17.25 5.48
CA VAL A 376 12.50 -17.25 4.37
C VAL A 376 13.20 -17.28 3.01
N THR A 377 14.26 -16.50 2.83
CA THR A 377 15.03 -16.46 1.59
C THR A 377 15.66 -17.82 1.30
N ILE A 378 16.27 -18.46 2.30
CA ILE A 378 16.88 -19.79 2.16
C ILE A 378 15.83 -20.84 1.73
N MET A 379 14.61 -20.75 2.27
CA MET A 379 13.55 -21.72 2.02
C MET A 379 12.77 -21.43 0.71
N MET A 380 12.67 -20.18 0.29
CA MET A 380 11.94 -19.77 -0.92
C MET A 380 12.81 -19.69 -2.18
N VAL A 381 14.11 -19.41 -2.04
CA VAL A 381 15.02 -19.26 -3.19
C VAL A 381 15.47 -20.65 -3.65
N PRO A 382 15.10 -21.11 -4.86
CA PRO A 382 15.26 -22.53 -5.23
C PRO A 382 16.71 -23.07 -5.18
N PRO A 383 17.76 -22.29 -5.54
CA PRO A 383 19.15 -22.71 -5.34
C PRO A 383 19.51 -23.00 -3.87
N MET A 384 18.90 -22.28 -2.92
CA MET A 384 19.16 -22.45 -1.48
C MET A 384 18.26 -23.53 -0.85
N ASN A 385 17.03 -23.64 -1.36
CA ASN A 385 16.00 -24.58 -0.90
C ASN A 385 16.40 -26.05 -1.17
N SER A 386 17.21 -26.30 -2.20
CA SER A 386 17.67 -27.65 -2.55
C SER A 386 18.79 -28.20 -1.65
N SER A 387 19.28 -27.41 -0.69
CA SER A 387 20.37 -27.84 0.19
C SER A 387 19.96 -28.97 1.15
N PRO A 388 20.89 -29.89 1.49
CA PRO A 388 20.60 -30.99 2.42
C PRO A 388 20.09 -30.52 3.79
N LEU A 389 20.57 -29.35 4.24
CA LEU A 389 20.19 -28.74 5.50
C LEU A 389 18.73 -28.29 5.50
N VAL A 390 18.25 -27.72 4.39
CA VAL A 390 16.85 -27.28 4.26
C VAL A 390 15.89 -28.48 4.17
N ARG A 391 16.29 -29.56 3.49
CA ARG A 391 15.52 -30.81 3.49
C ARG A 391 15.38 -31.42 4.89
N HIS A 392 16.48 -31.52 5.64
CA HIS A 392 16.42 -31.97 7.04
C HIS A 392 15.53 -31.07 7.90
N LEU A 393 15.52 -29.76 7.62
CA LEU A 393 14.66 -28.81 8.32
C LEU A 393 13.18 -29.03 7.99
N TYR A 394 12.82 -29.30 6.73
CA TYR A 394 11.45 -29.67 6.37
C TYR A 394 11.04 -30.99 7.02
N ASP A 395 11.85 -32.03 6.93
CA ASP A 395 11.55 -33.34 7.50
C ASP A 395 11.35 -33.26 9.02
N ALA A 396 12.17 -32.46 9.71
CA ALA A 396 12.04 -32.22 11.15
C ALA A 396 10.79 -31.42 11.51
N LEU A 397 10.40 -30.45 10.66
CA LEU A 397 9.25 -29.59 10.89
C LEU A 397 7.93 -30.20 10.43
N GLU A 398 7.95 -31.18 9.51
CA GLU A 398 6.75 -31.89 9.03
C GLU A 398 5.97 -32.53 10.18
N LEU A 399 6.66 -33.06 11.18
CA LEU A 399 6.08 -33.59 12.43
C LEU A 399 5.25 -32.55 13.22
N VAL A 400 5.57 -31.27 13.06
CA VAL A 400 4.94 -30.15 13.77
C VAL A 400 3.91 -29.45 12.89
N THR A 401 4.17 -29.35 11.58
CA THR A 401 3.36 -28.55 10.65
C THR A 401 2.32 -29.38 9.89
N GLY A 402 2.55 -30.69 9.73
CA GLY A 402 1.74 -31.58 8.90
C GLY A 402 1.69 -31.17 7.42
N ASP A 403 2.59 -30.28 6.97
CA ASP A 403 2.57 -29.68 5.65
C ASP A 403 3.76 -30.15 4.80
N PRO A 404 3.56 -31.10 3.87
CA PRO A 404 4.61 -31.59 2.99
C PRO A 404 5.02 -30.56 1.92
N LYS A 405 4.26 -29.46 1.74
CA LYS A 405 4.57 -28.39 0.80
C LYS A 405 5.53 -27.34 1.38
N GLY A 406 5.89 -27.46 2.66
CA GLY A 406 6.92 -26.64 3.31
C GLY A 406 6.48 -25.23 3.74
N PHE A 407 5.27 -24.77 3.42
CA PHE A 407 4.78 -23.44 3.81
C PHE A 407 4.62 -23.30 5.33
N GLY A 408 4.12 -24.35 5.98
CA GLY A 408 4.06 -24.41 7.44
C GLY A 408 5.43 -24.24 8.08
N ALA A 409 6.47 -24.85 7.49
CA ALA A 409 7.85 -24.74 7.97
C ALA A 409 8.38 -23.30 7.85
N ILE A 410 8.09 -22.61 6.73
CA ILE A 410 8.49 -21.22 6.52
C ILE A 410 7.85 -20.29 7.55
N ILE A 411 6.56 -20.48 7.86
CA ILE A 411 5.85 -19.70 8.87
C ILE A 411 6.46 -19.96 10.27
N VAL A 412 6.75 -21.21 10.61
CA VAL A 412 7.36 -21.57 11.90
C VAL A 412 8.77 -20.96 12.05
N CYS A 413 9.54 -20.84 10.96
CA CYS A 413 10.85 -20.20 11.01
C CYS A 413 10.76 -18.67 11.03
N PHE A 414 9.80 -18.06 10.33
CA PHE A 414 9.67 -16.60 10.23
C PHE A 414 8.94 -15.96 11.41
N ALA A 415 7.82 -16.55 11.82
CA ALA A 415 6.89 -15.94 12.76
C ALA A 415 7.52 -15.64 14.13
N PRO A 416 8.32 -16.52 14.77
CA PRO A 416 8.85 -16.25 16.11
C PRO A 416 9.78 -15.03 16.15
N ALA A 417 10.81 -15.01 15.30
CA ALA A 417 11.80 -13.94 15.30
C ALA A 417 11.22 -12.60 14.82
N SER A 418 10.33 -12.62 13.81
CA SER A 418 9.65 -11.41 13.34
C SER A 418 8.63 -10.88 14.35
N THR A 419 7.91 -11.76 15.06
CA THR A 419 6.99 -11.38 16.14
C THR A 419 7.73 -10.72 17.28
N VAL A 420 8.86 -11.30 17.73
CA VAL A 420 9.69 -10.70 18.78
C VAL A 420 10.18 -9.31 18.34
N ALA A 421 10.61 -9.17 17.09
CA ALA A 421 11.03 -7.87 16.56
C ALA A 421 9.90 -6.84 16.56
N VAL A 422 8.70 -7.21 16.12
CA VAL A 422 7.55 -6.31 16.09
C VAL A 422 7.07 -5.95 17.49
N ILE A 423 7.00 -6.90 18.41
CA ILE A 423 6.71 -6.62 19.82
C ILE A 423 7.74 -5.63 20.35
N TRP A 424 9.04 -5.85 20.11
CA TRP A 424 10.09 -4.95 20.56
C TRP A 424 9.96 -3.52 19.97
N MET A 425 9.58 -3.39 18.69
CA MET A 425 9.31 -2.09 18.07
C MET A 425 8.10 -1.37 18.67
N VAL A 426 7.07 -2.13 19.06
CA VAL A 426 5.80 -1.61 19.57
C VAL A 426 5.82 -1.44 21.09
N ASP A 427 6.72 -2.11 21.80
CA ASP A 427 6.79 -2.18 23.27
C ASP A 427 6.81 -0.80 23.93
N ARG A 428 7.52 0.15 23.32
CA ARG A 428 7.57 1.55 23.77
C ARG A 428 6.24 2.30 23.70
N PHE A 429 5.30 1.80 22.91
CA PHE A 429 3.94 2.35 22.76
C PHE A 429 2.92 1.57 23.57
N LEU A 430 3.31 0.45 24.20
CA LEU A 430 2.42 -0.34 25.01
C LEU A 430 2.13 0.35 26.36
N PRO A 431 0.93 0.17 26.93
CA PRO A 431 0.58 0.71 28.24
C PRO A 431 1.54 0.21 29.33
N LYS A 432 1.81 1.05 30.35
CA LYS A 432 2.70 0.66 31.46
C LYS A 432 2.11 -0.40 32.38
N ALA A 433 0.78 -0.52 32.44
CA ALA A 433 0.10 -1.51 33.27
C ALA A 433 0.35 -2.93 32.75
N LEU A 434 0.97 -3.77 33.57
CA LEU A 434 1.41 -5.14 33.23
C LEU A 434 0.34 -5.99 32.52
N PRO A 435 -0.91 -6.12 33.01
CA PRO A 435 -1.91 -6.98 32.37
C PRO A 435 -2.36 -6.44 31.00
N ILE A 436 -2.45 -5.11 30.86
CA ILE A 436 -2.83 -4.46 29.59
C ILE A 436 -1.67 -4.56 28.59
N ARG A 437 -0.42 -4.44 29.06
CA ARG A 437 0.78 -4.62 28.24
C ARG A 437 0.87 -6.03 27.69
N LEU A 438 0.65 -7.05 28.53
CA LEU A 438 0.67 -8.45 28.12
C LEU A 438 -0.42 -8.74 27.09
N LEU A 439 -1.66 -8.30 27.37
CA LEU A 439 -2.78 -8.44 26.43
C LEU A 439 -2.49 -7.75 25.09
N SER A 440 -1.93 -6.54 25.12
CA SER A 440 -1.59 -5.80 23.91
C SER A 440 -0.46 -6.46 23.12
N ALA A 441 0.56 -7.00 23.80
CA ALA A 441 1.64 -7.73 23.16
C ALA A 441 1.13 -9.02 22.49
N VAL A 442 0.23 -9.76 23.16
CA VAL A 442 -0.42 -10.95 22.58
C VAL A 442 -1.28 -10.59 21.37
N LEU A 443 -2.04 -9.49 21.43
CA LEU A 443 -2.83 -9.01 20.29
C LEU A 443 -1.95 -8.59 19.10
N VAL A 444 -0.84 -7.90 19.37
CA VAL A 444 0.14 -7.52 18.33
C VAL A 444 0.78 -8.75 17.73
N ALA A 445 1.15 -9.75 18.55
CA ALA A 445 1.71 -11.01 18.08
C ALA A 445 0.73 -11.78 17.19
N PHE A 446 -0.53 -11.89 17.62
CA PHE A 446 -1.57 -12.56 16.87
C PHE A 446 -1.85 -11.84 15.55
N ALA A 447 -2.02 -10.53 15.56
CA ALA A 447 -2.19 -9.74 14.34
C ALA A 447 -0.99 -9.87 13.40
N TRP A 448 0.24 -9.84 13.95
CA TRP A 448 1.46 -10.00 13.18
C TRP A 448 1.59 -11.40 12.58
N PHE A 449 1.16 -12.47 13.26
CA PHE A 449 1.16 -13.83 12.72
C PHE A 449 0.29 -13.93 11.46
N PHE A 450 -0.93 -13.40 11.49
CA PHE A 450 -1.80 -13.36 10.31
C PHE A 450 -1.21 -12.48 9.20
N ILE A 451 -0.69 -11.30 9.54
CA ILE A 451 -0.01 -10.43 8.57
C ILE A 451 1.21 -11.13 7.98
N SER A 452 1.96 -11.90 8.77
CA SER A 452 3.17 -12.63 8.36
C SER A 452 2.86 -13.70 7.32
N PHE A 453 1.72 -14.40 7.45
CA PHE A 453 1.23 -15.33 6.45
C PHE A 453 1.06 -14.65 5.08
N PHE A 454 0.38 -13.50 5.06
CA PHE A 454 0.27 -12.70 3.83
C PHE A 454 1.65 -12.23 3.39
N ILE A 455 2.51 -11.78 4.32
CA ILE A 455 3.87 -11.31 4.04
C ILE A 455 4.67 -12.34 3.25
N ILE A 456 4.58 -13.61 3.64
CA ILE A 456 5.28 -14.72 3.01
C ILE A 456 4.58 -15.20 1.72
N MET A 457 3.25 -15.17 1.64
CA MET A 457 2.52 -15.69 0.47
C MET A 457 2.53 -14.77 -0.76
N GLY A 458 3.16 -13.59 -0.67
CA GLY A 458 3.27 -12.67 -1.80
C GLY A 458 3.58 -11.22 -1.43
N THR A 459 3.77 -10.85 -0.17
CA THR A 459 3.97 -9.43 0.18
C THR A 459 5.39 -8.87 0.10
N PRO A 460 6.50 -9.56 -0.30
CA PRO A 460 7.73 -8.84 -0.63
C PRO A 460 7.49 -7.78 -1.71
N PHE A 461 6.57 -8.06 -2.66
CA PHE A 461 6.15 -7.17 -3.75
C PHE A 461 5.46 -5.87 -3.28
N PHE A 462 4.90 -5.85 -2.07
CA PHE A 462 4.24 -4.66 -1.51
C PHE A 462 5.06 -4.02 -0.40
N PHE A 463 5.63 -4.85 0.48
CA PHE A 463 6.39 -4.37 1.63
C PHE A 463 7.64 -3.62 1.19
N ASN A 464 8.39 -4.14 0.20
CA ASN A 464 9.58 -3.46 -0.28
C ASN A 464 9.23 -2.10 -0.92
N PRO A 465 8.35 -2.01 -1.93
CA PRO A 465 8.05 -0.72 -2.54
C PRO A 465 7.41 0.29 -1.57
N LEU A 466 6.49 -0.16 -0.71
CA LEU A 466 5.86 0.70 0.27
C LEU A 466 6.86 1.22 1.30
N LEU A 467 7.68 0.33 1.87
CA LEU A 467 8.68 0.72 2.86
C LEU A 467 9.73 1.63 2.22
N SER A 468 10.10 1.40 0.95
CA SER A 468 10.97 2.28 0.18
C SER A 468 10.42 3.68 0.07
N LEU A 469 9.17 3.78 -0.35
CA LEU A 469 8.47 5.05 -0.46
C LEU A 469 8.42 5.77 0.89
N LEU A 470 8.09 5.05 1.97
CA LEU A 470 8.04 5.62 3.32
C LEU A 470 9.41 6.12 3.79
N VAL A 471 10.47 5.33 3.57
CA VAL A 471 11.85 5.70 3.95
C VAL A 471 12.33 6.91 3.15
N ILE A 472 12.13 6.93 1.83
CA ILE A 472 12.46 8.06 0.96
C ILE A 472 11.70 9.30 1.41
N ILE A 473 10.37 9.22 1.54
CA ILE A 473 9.55 10.34 2.01
C ILE A 473 10.06 10.86 3.33
N ARG A 474 10.35 9.98 4.29
CA ARG A 474 10.74 10.36 5.65
C ARG A 474 12.10 11.06 5.70
N VAL A 475 13.10 10.58 4.97
CA VAL A 475 14.45 11.17 4.96
C VAL A 475 14.47 12.56 4.33
N TRP A 476 13.59 12.79 3.35
CA TRP A 476 13.49 14.06 2.64
C TRP A 476 12.48 15.04 3.26
N THR A 477 11.57 14.57 4.14
CA THR A 477 10.61 15.44 4.86
C THR A 477 11.02 15.79 6.28
N VAL A 478 11.64 14.86 7.01
CA VAL A 478 11.82 15.01 8.45
C VAL A 478 12.86 16.09 8.73
N ARG A 479 12.36 17.09 9.45
CA ARG A 479 13.12 18.11 10.15
C ARG A 479 13.22 17.65 11.60
N ARG A 480 14.42 17.37 12.11
CA ARG A 480 14.65 17.02 13.52
C ARG A 480 14.28 18.23 14.36
N CYS A 481 13.40 18.11 15.33
CA CYS A 481 12.93 19.25 16.12
C CYS A 481 13.75 19.34 17.42
N ILE A 482 14.62 20.33 17.56
CA ILE A 482 15.41 20.55 18.78
C ILE A 482 14.77 21.71 19.57
N PRO A 483 14.47 21.56 20.88
CA PRO A 483 13.99 22.68 21.69
C PRO A 483 15.01 23.82 21.65
N VAL A 484 14.56 25.04 21.37
CA VAL A 484 15.42 26.22 21.53
C VAL A 484 15.60 26.43 23.03
N ASP A 485 16.80 26.15 23.55
CA ASP A 485 17.17 26.54 24.90
C ASP A 485 17.05 28.07 25.02
N THR A 486 16.09 28.53 25.82
CA THR A 486 15.91 29.96 26.13
C THR A 486 17.04 30.53 26.99
N HIS A 487 18.06 29.74 27.33
CA HIS A 487 19.19 30.14 28.17
C HIS A 487 20.49 30.49 27.43
N SER A 488 20.58 30.34 26.10
CA SER A 488 21.80 30.74 25.38
C SER A 488 21.79 32.21 24.90
N ALA A 489 20.80 33.02 25.28
CA ALA A 489 20.72 34.44 24.93
C ALA A 489 21.52 35.36 25.88
N SER A 490 22.27 34.81 26.83
CA SER A 490 22.99 35.60 27.82
C SER A 490 24.41 35.12 28.08
N HIS A 491 25.27 35.02 27.07
CA HIS A 491 26.72 35.13 27.33
C HIS A 491 27.45 35.82 26.18
N SER A 492 28.00 36.99 26.56
CA SER A 492 29.12 37.74 25.98
C SER A 492 29.03 38.24 24.54
N LEU A 493 28.46 39.44 24.40
CA LEU A 493 29.17 40.51 23.67
C LEU A 493 30.48 40.84 24.41
N PRO A 494 31.63 40.91 23.74
CA PRO A 494 32.68 41.83 24.13
C PRO A 494 32.43 43.17 23.42
N ARG A 495 32.18 44.21 24.20
CA ARG A 495 32.35 45.61 23.81
C ARG A 495 33.85 45.96 23.82
N ALA A 496 34.27 46.73 22.80
CA ALA A 496 35.55 47.47 22.66
C ALA A 496 36.81 46.59 22.56
N LEU A 497 37.73 46.76 21.60
CA LEU A 497 38.20 47.92 20.83
C LEU A 497 38.27 47.63 19.32
#